data_AF-A0A7X5IT58-F1
#
_entry.id   AF-A0A7X5IT58-F1
#
_cell.length_a   1.000
_cell.length_b   1.000
_cell.length_c   1.000
_cell.angle_alpha   90.00
_cell.angle_beta   90.00
_cell.angle_gamma   90.00
#
_symmetry.space_group_name_H-M   'P 1'
#
loop_
_entity.id
_entity.type
_entity.pdbx_description
1 polymer ?
#
loop_
_entity_poly.entity_id
_entity_poly.type
_entity_poly.pdbx_seq_one_letter_code
_entity_poly.pdbx_strand_id
1 'polypeptide(L)'
;MKEENNAKTVARFLRWPWNIVIYLLLVAALRIFAIPVILILMRLQQKNNPHGIAEGYCLSRTRKRLSWLLWSLLTFLISVCLGVFFYVEMQQEKSYWEYMDYIKLAIAGGGAALMLIAGIYMAFVAIRDTFFPAKSELAQSIRNQLPFPDGAPPVNELFAMVDNDLKENGHWFGPVGIGKEWVLGESANRIDRLRGIFIIDEIHQHSTQTGTRTSRTLQLALIDNRWKKSATDFRSPDDLKAAADFLSLRVPDAVRGKNGQCSKFWTMDEIEQEAFEREFRHKQSLREAEHAWQETSNGISQEVILRQTDGSMTSRVTFSLVKEQLNHCLMDDSLFFTLSLSHPIEKSGRTYRALNCYGGQQARNQGTGEMLLLTLDFTSTQDSAKLAMAQYMDARQAEQVLENWLIQQLPDLTGWFLGQPRTASHSAPRAVSHASSGFLGLIMASGACESHTTFTKEDVQAAAEGIIDGTYQTVEHILPQRNLWIRVKAGDKSDGRCTVEASRPDSPQSYFSAKMSARQAASWLTGYPHGQFLPNGKDWKKYTVKNTGKNTKK
;
A
#
# COMPACT_ATOMS: atom_id res chain seq x y z
N MET A 1 83.63 -62.18 -7.33
CA MET A 1 82.58 -63.04 -6.75
C MET A 1 81.94 -62.21 -5.65
N LYS A 2 80.84 -61.45 -5.87
CA LYS A 2 79.43 -61.87 -6.03
C LYS A 2 79.05 -62.89 -4.94
N GLU A 3 78.08 -62.66 -4.06
CA GLU A 3 76.75 -62.07 -4.30
C GLU A 3 76.22 -61.24 -3.12
N GLU A 4 75.58 -60.11 -3.43
CA GLU A 4 74.68 -59.37 -2.55
C GLU A 4 73.29 -60.03 -2.54
N ASN A 5 72.82 -60.45 -1.36
CA ASN A 5 71.45 -60.90 -1.16
C ASN A 5 70.52 -59.69 -0.95
N ASN A 6 69.94 -59.21 -2.05
CA ASN A 6 68.92 -58.18 -2.05
C ASN A 6 67.54 -58.81 -1.84
N ALA A 7 67.06 -58.82 -0.59
CA ALA A 7 65.71 -59.24 -0.25
C ALA A 7 64.70 -58.19 -0.72
N LYS A 8 64.16 -58.37 -1.93
CA LYS A 8 63.03 -57.59 -2.45
C LYS A 8 61.78 -57.92 -1.65
N THR A 9 61.35 -56.98 -0.81
CA THR A 9 60.01 -56.93 -0.23
C THR A 9 59.00 -56.78 -1.37
N VAL A 10 58.36 -57.89 -1.76
CA VAL A 10 57.25 -57.86 -2.73
C VAL A 10 56.05 -57.23 -2.03
N ALA A 11 55.93 -55.90 -2.14
CA ALA A 11 54.67 -55.22 -1.88
C ALA A 11 53.61 -55.86 -2.79
N ARG A 12 52.63 -56.55 -2.20
CA ARG A 12 51.46 -57.08 -2.90
C ARG A 12 50.63 -55.90 -3.43
N PHE A 13 51.02 -55.35 -4.57
CA PHE A 13 50.13 -54.55 -5.38
C PHE A 13 49.01 -55.47 -5.86
N LEU A 14 47.76 -55.08 -5.59
CA LEU A 14 46.61 -55.81 -6.10
C LEU A 14 46.71 -55.89 -7.65
N ARG A 15 46.08 -56.89 -8.27
CA ARG A 15 46.10 -57.07 -9.74
C ARG A 15 45.05 -56.19 -10.42
N TRP A 16 45.48 -55.46 -11.44
CA TRP A 16 44.60 -54.77 -12.40
C TRP A 16 43.59 -55.77 -13.02
N PRO A 17 42.28 -55.45 -13.13
CA PRO A 17 41.63 -54.16 -12.88
C PRO A 17 41.05 -53.98 -11.46
N TRP A 18 41.22 -54.94 -10.55
CA TRP A 18 40.57 -54.93 -9.22
C TRP A 18 41.02 -53.77 -8.31
N ASN A 19 42.23 -53.24 -8.51
CA ASN A 19 42.72 -52.07 -7.77
C ASN A 19 41.88 -50.85 -8.07
N ILE A 20 41.48 -50.67 -9.34
CA ILE A 20 40.66 -49.53 -9.77
C ILE A 20 39.28 -49.63 -9.12
N VAL A 21 38.72 -50.85 -9.09
CA VAL A 21 37.44 -51.12 -8.41
C VAL A 21 37.55 -50.80 -6.91
N ILE A 22 38.63 -51.23 -6.26
CA ILE A 22 38.84 -51.01 -4.82
C ILE A 22 39.14 -49.54 -4.51
N TYR A 23 39.88 -48.83 -5.36
CA TYR A 23 40.10 -47.39 -5.19
C TYR A 23 38.82 -46.58 -5.41
N LEU A 24 38.00 -46.96 -6.39
CA LEU A 24 36.66 -46.37 -6.58
C LEU A 24 35.75 -46.65 -5.37
N LEU A 25 35.77 -47.88 -4.85
CA LEU A 25 35.03 -48.26 -3.63
C LEU A 25 35.53 -47.49 -2.40
N LEU A 26 36.84 -47.31 -2.26
CA LEU A 26 37.46 -46.57 -1.17
C LEU A 26 37.10 -45.08 -1.23
N VAL A 27 37.14 -44.48 -2.43
CA VAL A 27 36.72 -43.09 -2.64
C VAL A 27 35.23 -42.94 -2.33
N ALA A 28 34.39 -43.87 -2.78
CA ALA A 28 32.96 -43.88 -2.46
C ALA A 28 32.72 -44.04 -0.95
N ALA A 29 33.42 -44.95 -0.28
CA ALA A 29 33.31 -45.18 1.15
C ALA A 29 33.76 -43.94 1.97
N LEU A 30 34.91 -43.34 1.63
CA LEU A 30 35.39 -42.12 2.28
C LEU A 30 34.42 -40.94 2.08
N ARG A 31 33.83 -40.81 0.88
CA ARG A 31 32.81 -39.82 0.58
C ARG A 31 31.54 -40.06 1.43
N ILE A 32 31.12 -41.32 1.57
CA ILE A 32 29.98 -41.71 2.41
C ILE A 32 30.22 -41.37 3.89
N PHE A 33 31.43 -41.62 4.40
CA PHE A 33 31.80 -41.28 5.79
C PHE A 33 31.98 -39.78 6.03
N ALA A 34 32.30 -38.99 5.01
CA ALA A 34 32.37 -37.53 5.13
C ALA A 34 30.99 -36.86 5.28
N ILE A 35 29.94 -37.44 4.68
CA ILE A 35 28.56 -36.91 4.73
C ILE A 35 28.04 -36.73 6.18
N PRO A 36 28.11 -37.73 7.09
CA PRO A 36 27.64 -37.55 8.47
C PRO A 36 28.44 -36.48 9.24
N VAL A 37 29.74 -36.35 8.99
CA VAL A 37 30.58 -35.30 9.59
C VAL A 37 30.15 -33.91 9.12
N ILE A 38 29.92 -33.73 7.82
CA ILE A 38 29.39 -32.48 7.24
C ILE A 38 28.03 -32.12 7.86
N LEU A 39 27.16 -33.11 8.09
CA LEU A 39 25.85 -32.88 8.67
C LEU A 39 25.88 -32.53 10.16
N ILE A 40 26.83 -33.08 10.91
CA ILE A 40 27.08 -32.67 12.30
C ILE A 40 27.52 -31.21 12.33
N LEU A 41 28.44 -30.82 11.45
CA LEU A 41 28.88 -29.42 11.32
C LEU A 41 27.73 -28.49 10.90
N MET A 42 26.89 -28.90 9.96
CA MET A 42 25.68 -28.15 9.58
C MET A 42 24.67 -28.05 10.72
N ARG A 43 24.49 -29.12 11.52
CA ARG A 43 23.58 -29.09 12.68
C ARG A 43 24.08 -28.17 13.78
N LEU A 44 25.40 -28.11 13.99
CA LEU A 44 26.05 -27.15 14.89
C LEU A 44 25.93 -25.71 14.36
N GLN A 45 26.15 -25.50 13.06
CA GLN A 45 25.95 -24.19 12.41
C GLN A 45 24.48 -23.75 12.51
N GLN A 46 23.51 -24.65 12.31
CA GLN A 46 22.08 -24.37 12.43
C GLN A 46 21.69 -24.04 13.88
N LYS A 47 22.33 -24.65 14.88
CA LYS A 47 22.12 -24.27 16.28
C LYS A 47 22.64 -22.86 16.58
N ASN A 48 23.75 -22.47 15.96
CA ASN A 48 24.35 -21.15 16.14
C ASN A 48 23.69 -20.07 15.25
N ASN A 49 23.03 -20.47 14.15
CA ASN A 49 22.33 -19.61 13.20
C ASN A 49 20.97 -20.25 12.81
N PRO A 50 19.93 -20.17 13.67
CA PRO A 50 18.68 -20.89 13.49
C PRO A 50 17.95 -20.57 12.17
N HIS A 51 18.20 -19.39 11.60
CA HIS A 51 17.57 -18.92 10.36
C HIS A 51 18.58 -18.52 9.26
N GLY A 52 19.89 -18.70 9.46
CA GLY A 52 20.87 -18.50 8.36
C GLY A 52 21.12 -17.05 7.92
N ILE A 53 21.06 -16.09 8.84
CA ILE A 53 21.22 -14.64 8.59
C ILE A 53 22.47 -14.30 7.75
N ALA A 54 23.57 -15.03 7.94
CA ALA A 54 24.85 -14.77 7.26
C ALA A 54 24.90 -15.26 5.79
N GLU A 55 24.08 -16.24 5.40
CA GLU A 55 24.06 -16.81 4.04
C GLU A 55 22.81 -16.42 3.24
N GLY A 56 21.81 -15.81 3.89
CA GLY A 56 20.48 -15.51 3.32
C GLY A 56 19.46 -16.59 3.69
N TYR A 57 18.24 -16.17 4.05
CA TYR A 57 17.20 -17.07 4.56
C TYR A 57 16.77 -18.07 3.49
N CYS A 58 16.58 -17.62 2.24
CA CYS A 58 16.22 -18.47 1.10
C CYS A 58 17.29 -19.52 0.77
N LEU A 59 18.57 -19.13 0.76
CA LEU A 59 19.69 -20.04 0.47
C LEU A 59 19.90 -21.09 1.57
N SER A 60 19.73 -20.69 2.84
CA SER A 60 19.79 -21.63 3.96
C SER A 60 18.72 -22.72 3.83
N ARG A 61 17.54 -22.38 3.30
CA ARG A 61 16.41 -23.29 3.15
C ARG A 61 16.61 -24.29 2.02
N THR A 62 17.13 -23.86 0.86
CA THR A 62 17.46 -24.77 -0.24
C THR A 62 18.55 -25.76 0.15
N ARG A 63 19.56 -25.31 0.91
CA ARG A 63 20.65 -26.17 1.43
C ARG A 63 20.20 -27.16 2.50
N LYS A 64 19.12 -26.87 3.24
CA LYS A 64 18.55 -27.83 4.21
C LYS A 64 18.04 -29.11 3.53
N ARG A 65 17.73 -29.08 2.22
CA ARG A 65 17.45 -30.30 1.44
C ARG A 65 18.66 -31.22 1.29
N LEU A 66 19.87 -30.81 1.67
CA LEU A 66 21.05 -31.70 1.66
C LEU A 66 20.85 -32.94 2.57
N SER A 67 20.01 -32.86 3.61
CA SER A 67 19.66 -34.03 4.42
C SER A 67 18.90 -35.10 3.62
N TRP A 68 18.29 -34.76 2.49
CA TRP A 68 17.69 -35.74 1.57
C TRP A 68 18.73 -36.59 0.84
N LEU A 69 19.99 -36.14 0.73
CA LEU A 69 21.07 -36.99 0.21
C LEU A 69 21.34 -38.18 1.12
N LEU A 70 21.14 -38.06 2.44
CA LEU A 70 21.20 -39.21 3.34
C LEU A 70 20.09 -40.21 3.06
N TRP A 71 18.87 -39.72 2.86
CA TRP A 71 17.73 -40.59 2.55
C TRP A 71 17.93 -41.26 1.19
N SER A 72 18.47 -40.55 0.20
CA SER A 72 18.88 -41.12 -1.08
C SER A 72 19.95 -42.21 -0.90
N LEU A 73 21.00 -41.95 -0.11
CA LEU A 73 22.04 -42.92 0.19
C LEU A 73 21.47 -44.16 0.92
N LEU A 74 20.55 -43.95 1.87
CA LEU A 74 19.87 -45.03 2.58
C LEU A 74 19.02 -45.87 1.61
N THR A 75 18.28 -45.23 0.70
CA THR A 75 17.52 -45.96 -0.34
C THR A 75 18.43 -46.74 -1.28
N PHE A 76 19.60 -46.21 -1.63
CA PHE A 76 20.60 -46.95 -2.39
C PHE A 76 21.12 -48.15 -1.62
N LEU A 77 21.42 -48.00 -0.33
CA LEU A 77 21.87 -49.10 0.51
C LEU A 77 20.82 -50.21 0.61
N ILE A 78 19.55 -49.85 0.79
CA ILE A 78 18.42 -50.79 0.80
C ILE A 78 18.29 -51.49 -0.56
N SER A 79 18.41 -50.75 -1.67
CA SER A 79 18.39 -51.32 -3.02
C SER A 79 19.51 -52.34 -3.24
N VAL A 80 20.74 -52.03 -2.79
CA VAL A 80 21.88 -52.96 -2.85
C VAL A 80 21.63 -54.20 -2.00
N CYS A 81 21.11 -54.05 -0.77
CA CYS A 81 20.78 -55.19 0.09
C CYS A 81 19.73 -56.10 -0.55
N LEU A 82 18.65 -55.53 -1.12
CA LEU A 82 17.62 -56.28 -1.83
C LEU A 82 18.17 -56.95 -3.10
N GLY A 83 19.05 -56.28 -3.83
CA GLY A 83 19.71 -56.82 -5.01
C GLY A 83 20.65 -57.98 -4.68
N VAL A 84 21.41 -57.90 -3.58
CA VAL A 84 22.26 -59.00 -3.09
C VAL A 84 21.41 -60.18 -2.65
N PHE A 85 20.32 -59.92 -1.91
CA PHE A 85 19.37 -60.96 -1.51
C PHE A 85 18.78 -61.69 -2.74
N PHE A 86 18.30 -60.93 -3.73
CA PHE A 86 17.81 -61.47 -5.00
C PHE A 86 18.87 -62.30 -5.74
N TYR A 87 20.12 -61.84 -5.77
CA TYR A 87 21.22 -62.55 -6.42
C TYR A 87 21.55 -63.88 -5.73
N VAL A 88 21.60 -63.90 -4.40
CA VAL A 88 21.85 -65.12 -3.61
C VAL A 88 20.70 -66.11 -3.78
N GLU A 89 19.46 -65.64 -3.75
CA GLU A 89 18.28 -66.49 -3.91
C GLU A 89 18.16 -67.06 -5.33
N MET A 90 18.58 -66.29 -6.35
CA MET A 90 18.71 -66.80 -7.73
C MET A 90 19.74 -67.92 -7.90
N GLN A 91 20.76 -68.00 -7.03
CA GLN A 91 21.77 -69.07 -7.06
C GLN A 91 21.34 -70.34 -6.32
N GLN A 92 20.27 -70.29 -5.52
CA GLN A 92 19.77 -71.47 -4.81
C GLN A 92 19.10 -72.46 -5.75
N GLU A 93 19.22 -73.75 -5.42
CA GLU A 93 18.54 -74.81 -6.15
C GLU A 93 17.02 -74.66 -6.03
N LYS A 94 16.34 -74.58 -7.18
CA LYS A 94 14.90 -74.27 -7.28
C LYS A 94 13.99 -75.48 -7.05
N SER A 95 14.55 -76.61 -6.62
CA SER A 95 13.84 -77.90 -6.56
C SER A 95 12.77 -77.98 -5.45
N TYR A 96 12.82 -77.09 -4.45
CA TYR A 96 11.93 -77.09 -3.28
C TYR A 96 11.17 -75.77 -3.09
N TRP A 97 11.11 -74.93 -4.13
CA TRP A 97 10.50 -73.60 -3.99
C TRP A 97 8.98 -73.68 -3.88
N GLU A 98 8.44 -73.08 -2.82
CA GLU A 98 7.01 -72.85 -2.70
C GLU A 98 6.60 -71.58 -3.47
N TYR A 99 5.30 -71.43 -3.76
CA TYR A 99 4.75 -70.25 -4.43
C TYR A 99 5.16 -68.93 -3.73
N MET A 100 5.29 -68.95 -2.40
CA MET A 100 5.73 -67.80 -1.62
C MET A 100 7.19 -67.40 -1.88
N ASP A 101 8.07 -68.32 -2.26
CA ASP A 101 9.48 -68.01 -2.53
C ASP A 101 9.66 -67.32 -3.88
N TYR A 102 8.84 -67.69 -4.87
CA TYR A 102 8.74 -66.93 -6.13
C TYR A 102 8.23 -65.50 -5.91
N ILE A 103 7.27 -65.31 -5.00
CA ILE A 103 6.78 -63.96 -4.63
C ILE A 103 7.89 -63.15 -3.95
N LYS A 104 8.59 -63.73 -2.96
CA LYS A 104 9.71 -63.05 -2.28
C LYS A 104 10.78 -62.62 -3.27
N LEU A 105 11.15 -63.51 -4.21
CA LEU A 105 12.12 -63.20 -5.24
C LEU A 105 11.64 -62.05 -6.14
N ALA A 106 10.39 -62.06 -6.58
CA ALA A 106 9.82 -60.99 -7.42
C ALA A 106 9.78 -59.64 -6.68
N ILE A 107 9.41 -59.64 -5.40
CA ILE A 107 9.40 -58.45 -4.54
C ILE A 107 10.84 -57.94 -4.32
N ALA A 108 11.80 -58.82 -4.10
CA ALA A 108 13.20 -58.45 -3.91
C ALA A 108 13.80 -57.82 -5.17
N GLY A 109 13.62 -58.45 -6.33
CA GLY A 109 14.12 -57.94 -7.61
C GLY A 109 13.42 -56.64 -8.04
N GLY A 110 12.09 -56.62 -8.00
CA GLY A 110 11.29 -55.43 -8.34
C GLY A 110 11.51 -54.28 -7.35
N GLY A 111 11.56 -54.59 -6.06
CA GLY A 111 11.85 -53.62 -5.00
C GLY A 111 13.25 -53.03 -5.10
N ALA A 112 14.26 -53.84 -5.41
CA ALA A 112 15.63 -53.37 -5.63
C ALA A 112 15.70 -52.35 -6.78
N ALA A 113 15.07 -52.67 -7.93
CA ALA A 113 15.04 -51.79 -9.10
C ALA A 113 14.28 -50.48 -8.82
N LEU A 114 13.11 -50.56 -8.18
CA LEU A 114 12.31 -49.38 -7.83
C LEU A 114 13.07 -48.47 -6.87
N MET A 115 13.65 -49.02 -5.80
CA MET A 115 14.44 -48.25 -4.82
C MET A 115 15.69 -47.62 -5.44
N LEU A 116 16.31 -48.28 -6.42
CA LEU A 116 17.44 -47.72 -7.17
C LEU A 116 17.02 -46.48 -7.96
N ILE A 117 15.91 -46.57 -8.70
CA ILE A 117 15.36 -45.44 -9.48
C ILE A 117 14.96 -44.29 -8.54
N ALA A 118 14.27 -44.59 -7.45
CA ALA A 118 13.88 -43.59 -6.45
C ALA A 118 15.11 -42.90 -5.82
N GLY A 119 16.15 -43.68 -5.48
CA GLY A 119 17.41 -43.17 -4.96
C GLY A 119 18.10 -42.21 -5.93
N ILE A 120 18.18 -42.57 -7.22
CA ILE A 120 18.73 -41.71 -8.29
C ILE A 120 17.93 -40.42 -8.41
N TYR A 121 16.60 -40.51 -8.45
CA TYR A 121 15.73 -39.33 -8.55
C TYR A 121 15.94 -38.38 -7.36
N MET A 122 15.95 -38.90 -6.13
CA MET A 122 16.19 -38.10 -4.93
C MET A 122 17.58 -37.46 -4.93
N ALA A 123 18.62 -38.19 -5.34
CA ALA A 123 19.97 -37.64 -5.48
C ALA A 123 20.01 -36.50 -6.51
N PHE A 124 19.37 -36.71 -7.66
CA PHE A 124 19.29 -35.70 -8.72
C PHE A 124 18.58 -34.43 -8.23
N VAL A 125 17.43 -34.55 -7.57
CA VAL A 125 16.68 -33.38 -7.04
C VAL A 125 17.51 -32.64 -5.99
N ALA A 126 18.13 -33.34 -5.05
CA ALA A 126 18.95 -32.71 -4.02
C ALA A 126 20.21 -32.03 -4.57
N ILE A 127 20.88 -32.62 -5.56
CA ILE A 127 22.04 -32.02 -6.24
C ILE A 127 21.59 -30.81 -7.09
N ARG A 128 20.50 -30.94 -7.85
CA ARG A 128 19.94 -29.84 -8.64
C ARG A 128 19.62 -28.64 -7.76
N ASP A 129 18.92 -28.86 -6.64
CA ASP A 129 18.47 -27.77 -5.77
C ASP A 129 19.62 -27.09 -5.02
N THR A 130 20.74 -27.81 -4.78
CA THR A 130 21.93 -27.27 -4.10
C THR A 130 22.87 -26.52 -5.04
N PHE A 131 23.11 -27.03 -6.25
CA PHE A 131 24.03 -26.42 -7.22
C PHE A 131 23.36 -25.45 -8.20
N PHE A 132 22.07 -25.64 -8.47
CA PHE A 132 21.27 -24.77 -9.34
C PHE A 132 20.05 -24.24 -8.56
N PRO A 133 20.26 -23.32 -7.60
CA PRO A 133 19.17 -22.74 -6.82
C PRO A 133 18.10 -22.08 -7.71
N ALA A 134 18.47 -21.70 -8.94
CA ALA A 134 17.58 -21.19 -9.98
C ALA A 134 16.43 -22.13 -10.38
N LYS A 135 16.64 -23.43 -10.25
CA LYS A 135 15.66 -24.46 -10.59
C LYS A 135 15.00 -25.07 -9.36
N SER A 136 15.27 -24.52 -8.18
CA SER A 136 14.64 -24.97 -6.94
C SER A 136 13.17 -24.56 -6.92
N GLU A 137 12.35 -25.38 -6.26
CA GLU A 137 10.91 -25.11 -6.12
C GLU A 137 10.64 -23.76 -5.42
N LEU A 138 11.52 -23.35 -4.50
CA LEU A 138 11.46 -22.05 -3.83
C LEU A 138 11.70 -20.89 -4.81
N ALA A 139 12.75 -20.95 -5.63
CA ALA A 139 12.99 -19.93 -6.64
C ALA A 139 11.86 -19.87 -7.66
N GLN A 140 11.32 -21.03 -8.05
CA GLN A 140 10.21 -21.11 -8.97
C GLN A 140 8.90 -20.59 -8.36
N SER A 141 8.66 -20.78 -7.06
CA SER A 141 7.50 -20.22 -6.37
C SER A 141 7.51 -18.69 -6.40
N ILE A 142 8.67 -18.07 -6.14
CA ILE A 142 8.85 -16.61 -6.16
C ILE A 142 8.74 -16.07 -7.60
N ARG A 143 9.44 -16.68 -8.57
CA ARG A 143 9.42 -16.23 -9.97
C ARG A 143 8.02 -16.24 -10.55
N ASN A 144 7.28 -17.32 -10.31
CA ASN A 144 5.92 -17.41 -10.82
C ASN A 144 5.06 -16.26 -10.24
N GLN A 145 5.38 -15.76 -9.04
CA GLN A 145 4.67 -14.67 -8.35
C GLN A 145 4.94 -13.26 -8.87
N LEU A 146 5.94 -13.09 -9.73
CA LEU A 146 6.25 -11.81 -10.35
C LEU A 146 5.33 -11.52 -11.57
N PRO A 147 5.10 -10.23 -11.89
CA PRO A 147 4.32 -9.84 -13.06
C PRO A 147 4.89 -10.36 -14.40
N PHE A 148 6.22 -10.50 -14.49
CA PHE A 148 6.93 -10.99 -15.67
C PHE A 148 7.81 -12.19 -15.30
N PRO A 149 7.30 -13.44 -15.45
CA PRO A 149 8.05 -14.64 -15.09
C PRO A 149 9.25 -14.92 -16.01
N ASP A 150 9.13 -14.60 -17.31
CA ASP A 150 10.16 -14.87 -18.31
C ASP A 150 11.30 -13.83 -18.30
N GLY A 151 11.03 -12.63 -17.77
CA GLY A 151 12.02 -11.57 -17.53
C GLY A 151 12.49 -11.49 -16.08
N ALA A 152 12.27 -12.55 -15.28
CA ALA A 152 12.54 -12.50 -13.86
C ALA A 152 14.04 -12.30 -13.55
N PRO A 153 14.37 -11.50 -12.51
CA PRO A 153 15.74 -11.29 -12.09
C PRO A 153 16.52 -12.59 -11.82
N PRO A 154 17.87 -12.55 -11.88
CA PRO A 154 18.69 -13.67 -11.46
C PRO A 154 18.37 -14.07 -10.01
N VAL A 155 18.62 -15.33 -9.68
CA VAL A 155 18.20 -15.96 -8.41
C VAL A 155 18.70 -15.21 -7.19
N ASN A 156 19.89 -14.64 -7.27
CA ASN A 156 20.49 -13.90 -6.17
C ASN A 156 19.67 -12.66 -5.84
N GLU A 157 19.21 -11.92 -6.85
CA GLU A 157 18.33 -10.77 -6.67
C GLU A 157 16.92 -11.21 -6.23
N LEU A 158 16.44 -12.33 -6.78
CA LEU A 158 15.16 -12.93 -6.40
C LEU A 158 15.09 -13.28 -4.91
N PHE A 159 16.14 -13.92 -4.41
CA PHE A 159 16.28 -14.28 -3.00
C PHE A 159 16.58 -13.04 -2.15
N ALA A 160 17.38 -12.10 -2.65
CA ALA A 160 17.64 -10.84 -1.94
C ALA A 160 16.35 -10.05 -1.69
N MET A 161 15.38 -10.04 -2.61
CA MET A 161 14.08 -9.38 -2.38
C MET A 161 13.35 -9.95 -1.16
N VAL A 162 13.29 -11.28 -1.05
CA VAL A 162 12.63 -11.96 0.09
C VAL A 162 13.46 -11.84 1.36
N ASP A 163 14.78 -12.02 1.24
CA ASP A 163 15.70 -11.99 2.37
C ASP A 163 15.81 -10.59 2.98
N ASN A 164 15.80 -9.53 2.16
CA ASN A 164 15.81 -8.14 2.65
C ASN A 164 14.50 -7.78 3.35
N ASP A 165 13.35 -8.17 2.79
CA ASP A 165 12.05 -7.96 3.45
C ASP A 165 11.99 -8.66 4.83
N LEU A 166 12.46 -9.90 4.89
CA LEU A 166 12.53 -10.65 6.15
C LEU A 166 13.60 -10.13 7.11
N LYS A 167 14.67 -9.51 6.60
CA LYS A 167 15.71 -8.91 7.45
C LYS A 167 15.23 -7.61 8.09
N GLU A 168 14.45 -6.81 7.37
CA GLU A 168 13.95 -5.52 7.84
C GLU A 168 12.66 -5.66 8.66
N ASN A 169 11.73 -6.52 8.24
CA ASN A 169 10.36 -6.60 8.78
C ASN A 169 9.96 -8.01 9.24
N GLY A 170 10.88 -8.98 9.23
CA GLY A 170 10.56 -10.40 9.43
C GLY A 170 10.29 -10.78 10.88
N HIS A 171 9.12 -11.35 11.13
CA HIS A 171 8.78 -12.06 12.37
C HIS A 171 8.80 -13.57 12.12
N TRP A 172 9.47 -14.31 13.00
CA TRP A 172 9.64 -15.75 12.89
C TRP A 172 8.73 -16.51 13.84
N PHE A 173 7.98 -17.47 13.28
CA PHE A 173 7.12 -18.39 14.02
C PHE A 173 7.51 -19.82 13.63
N GLY A 174 8.32 -20.45 14.47
CA GLY A 174 8.90 -21.75 14.18
C GLY A 174 9.68 -21.76 12.85
N PRO A 175 9.27 -22.55 11.84
CA PRO A 175 9.97 -22.63 10.56
C PRO A 175 9.55 -21.59 9.52
N VAL A 176 8.58 -20.72 9.82
CA VAL A 176 8.03 -19.72 8.90
C VAL A 176 8.46 -18.31 9.31
N GLY A 177 8.95 -17.53 8.34
CA GLY A 177 9.24 -16.11 8.49
C GLY A 177 8.20 -15.28 7.75
N ILE A 178 7.60 -14.29 8.41
CA ILE A 178 6.59 -13.40 7.83
C ILE A 178 7.16 -11.98 7.81
N GLY A 179 7.40 -11.45 6.60
CA GLY A 179 7.84 -10.08 6.36
C GLY A 179 6.68 -9.13 6.09
N LYS A 180 6.97 -8.00 5.44
CA LYS A 180 5.95 -7.04 5.02
C LYS A 180 5.29 -7.46 3.70
N GLU A 181 6.07 -8.02 2.79
CA GLU A 181 5.63 -8.41 1.45
C GLU A 181 5.62 -9.92 1.25
N TRP A 182 6.50 -10.64 1.94
CA TRP A 182 6.72 -12.07 1.72
C TRP A 182 6.51 -12.91 2.97
N VAL A 183 5.98 -14.12 2.76
CA VAL A 183 5.94 -15.21 3.73
C VAL A 183 6.87 -16.30 3.24
N LEU A 184 7.88 -16.66 4.02
CA LEU A 184 8.84 -17.71 3.72
C LEU A 184 8.60 -18.92 4.62
N GLY A 185 8.15 -20.02 4.02
CA GLY A 185 8.05 -21.34 4.64
C GLY A 185 8.91 -22.36 3.89
N GLU A 186 8.30 -23.46 3.44
CA GLU A 186 8.92 -24.36 2.44
C GLU A 186 8.90 -23.76 1.04
N SER A 187 7.87 -22.98 0.74
CA SER A 187 7.77 -22.08 -0.40
C SER A 187 7.67 -20.64 0.08
N ALA A 188 7.95 -19.70 -0.80
CA ALA A 188 7.73 -18.28 -0.55
C ALA A 188 6.43 -17.83 -1.23
N ASN A 189 5.60 -17.10 -0.51
CA ASN A 189 4.30 -16.59 -0.96
C ASN A 189 4.21 -15.09 -0.68
N ARG A 190 3.76 -14.32 -1.66
CA ARG A 190 3.58 -12.87 -1.55
C ARG A 190 2.27 -12.57 -0.83
N ILE A 191 2.31 -11.70 0.16
CA ILE A 191 1.22 -11.44 1.10
C ILE A 191 -0.02 -10.88 0.38
N ASP A 192 0.17 -9.97 -0.57
CA ASP A 192 -0.90 -9.38 -1.40
C ASP A 192 -1.68 -10.40 -2.25
N ARG A 193 -1.07 -11.54 -2.57
CA ARG A 193 -1.66 -12.62 -3.38
C ARG A 193 -2.36 -13.68 -2.55
N LEU A 194 -2.25 -13.64 -1.22
CA LEU A 194 -2.91 -14.62 -0.37
C LEU A 194 -4.42 -14.45 -0.41
N ARG A 195 -5.12 -15.58 -0.51
CA ARG A 195 -6.58 -15.69 -0.55
C ARG A 195 -7.14 -16.58 0.54
N GLY A 196 -6.35 -17.56 0.98
CA GLY A 196 -6.72 -18.47 2.04
C GLY A 196 -5.58 -18.74 3.01
N ILE A 197 -5.90 -18.74 4.30
CA ILE A 197 -5.01 -19.09 5.41
C ILE A 197 -5.67 -20.21 6.20
N PHE A 198 -5.10 -21.40 6.16
CA PHE A 198 -5.67 -22.59 6.78
C PHE A 198 -4.70 -23.26 7.74
N ILE A 199 -5.23 -23.66 8.90
CA ILE A 199 -4.51 -24.43 9.91
C ILE A 199 -4.94 -25.89 9.78
N ILE A 200 -4.01 -26.80 9.51
CA ILE A 200 -4.24 -28.23 9.51
C ILE A 200 -3.63 -28.81 10.78
N ASP A 201 -4.48 -29.31 11.67
CA ASP A 201 -4.15 -29.96 12.92
C ASP A 201 -4.90 -31.29 12.98
N GLU A 202 -4.28 -32.34 12.44
CA GLU A 202 -4.87 -33.65 12.27
C GLU A 202 -4.15 -34.69 13.11
N ILE A 203 -4.88 -35.33 14.02
CA ILE A 203 -4.38 -36.43 14.83
C ILE A 203 -4.78 -37.74 14.16
N HIS A 204 -3.79 -38.43 13.62
CA HIS A 204 -3.92 -39.77 13.07
C HIS A 204 -3.70 -40.79 14.20
N GLN A 205 -4.65 -41.71 14.37
CA GLN A 205 -4.53 -42.81 15.30
C GLN A 205 -4.48 -44.12 14.52
N HIS A 206 -3.36 -44.83 14.63
CA HIS A 206 -3.20 -46.17 14.10
C HIS A 206 -3.27 -47.17 15.26
N SER A 207 -4.36 -47.92 15.31
CA SER A 207 -4.51 -49.07 16.19
C SER A 207 -3.79 -50.27 15.58
N THR A 208 -2.76 -50.77 16.26
CA THR A 208 -2.10 -52.04 15.93
C THR A 208 -2.32 -53.04 17.07
N GLN A 209 -2.16 -54.35 16.83
CA GLN A 209 -2.30 -55.38 17.86
C GLN A 209 -1.35 -55.20 19.07
N THR A 210 -0.29 -54.40 18.89
CA THR A 210 0.73 -54.07 19.91
C THR A 210 0.53 -52.71 20.59
N GLY A 211 -0.51 -51.95 20.24
CA GLY A 211 -0.85 -50.66 20.87
C GLY A 211 -1.33 -49.60 19.88
N THR A 212 -1.85 -48.50 20.44
CA THR A 212 -2.30 -47.32 19.69
C THR A 212 -1.14 -46.36 19.47
N ARG A 213 -0.76 -46.14 18.20
CA ARG A 213 0.22 -45.11 17.83
C ARG A 213 -0.52 -43.87 17.34
N THR A 214 -0.26 -42.74 17.99
CA THR A 214 -0.84 -41.45 17.62
C THR A 214 0.22 -40.61 16.93
N SER A 215 -0.05 -40.13 15.71
CA SER A 215 0.74 -39.12 15.01
C SER A 215 -0.09 -37.87 14.79
N ARG A 216 0.53 -36.69 14.91
CA ARG A 216 -0.14 -35.39 14.72
C ARG A 216 0.52 -34.64 13.58
N THR A 217 -0.28 -34.21 12.61
CA THR A 217 0.14 -33.42 11.47
C THR A 217 -0.25 -31.97 11.74
N LEU A 218 0.76 -31.09 11.80
CA LEU A 218 0.59 -29.66 12.05
C LEU A 218 1.12 -28.89 10.83
N GLN A 219 0.23 -28.31 10.02
CA GLN A 219 0.60 -27.59 8.80
C GLN A 219 -0.10 -26.25 8.67
N LEU A 220 0.63 -25.24 8.21
CA LEU A 220 0.06 -24.01 7.70
C LEU A 220 -0.11 -24.15 6.19
N ALA A 221 -1.35 -24.10 5.71
CA ALA A 221 -1.66 -24.12 4.29
C ALA A 221 -2.09 -22.73 3.82
N LEU A 222 -1.33 -22.18 2.88
CA LEU A 222 -1.58 -20.90 2.23
C LEU A 222 -2.05 -21.16 0.81
N ILE A 223 -3.07 -20.42 0.38
CA ILE A 223 -3.62 -20.48 -0.98
C ILE A 223 -3.49 -19.09 -1.59
N ASP A 224 -2.85 -19.03 -2.76
CA ASP A 224 -2.65 -17.80 -3.52
C ASP A 224 -3.78 -17.54 -4.52
N ASN A 225 -3.73 -16.39 -5.19
CA ASN A 225 -4.66 -16.00 -6.25
C ASN A 225 -4.59 -16.85 -7.53
N ARG A 226 -3.69 -17.84 -7.58
CA ARG A 226 -3.60 -18.86 -8.64
C ARG A 226 -4.11 -20.21 -8.17
N TRP A 227 -4.74 -20.25 -7.00
CA TRP A 227 -5.29 -21.46 -6.41
C TRP A 227 -4.23 -22.54 -6.22
N LYS A 228 -2.97 -22.14 -5.97
CA LYS A 228 -1.88 -23.05 -5.61
C LYS A 228 -1.77 -23.13 -4.09
N LYS A 229 -1.76 -24.36 -3.59
CA LYS A 229 -1.56 -24.66 -2.18
C LYS A 229 -0.08 -24.74 -1.85
N SER A 230 0.34 -23.93 -0.89
CA SER A 230 1.65 -23.97 -0.25
C SER A 230 1.48 -24.43 1.19
N ALA A 231 2.04 -25.59 1.54
CA ALA A 231 1.99 -26.11 2.91
C ALA A 231 3.35 -25.97 3.60
N THR A 232 3.38 -25.75 4.91
CA THR A 232 4.61 -25.79 5.70
C THR A 232 4.34 -26.47 7.03
N ASP A 233 5.19 -27.45 7.38
CA ASP A 233 5.08 -28.25 8.58
C ASP A 233 5.57 -27.49 9.82
N PHE A 234 4.83 -27.62 10.92
CA PHE A 234 5.16 -27.06 12.23
C PHE A 234 5.43 -28.17 13.26
N ARG A 235 6.25 -27.84 14.27
CA ARG A 235 6.51 -28.74 15.41
C ARG A 235 5.61 -28.43 16.61
N SER A 236 5.21 -27.18 16.75
CA SER A 236 4.40 -26.67 17.85
C SER A 236 3.05 -26.19 17.33
N PRO A 237 1.91 -26.56 17.95
CA PRO A 237 0.60 -26.06 17.57
C PRO A 237 0.43 -24.57 17.92
N ASP A 238 1.15 -24.07 18.92
CA ASP A 238 1.04 -22.67 19.34
C ASP A 238 1.75 -21.75 18.35
N ASP A 239 2.92 -22.15 17.85
CA ASP A 239 3.63 -21.43 16.78
C ASP A 239 2.80 -21.37 15.50
N LEU A 240 2.09 -22.47 15.19
CA LEU A 240 1.21 -22.56 14.02
C LEU A 240 0.04 -21.57 14.12
N LYS A 241 -0.61 -21.50 15.29
CA LYS A 241 -1.69 -20.53 15.54
C LYS A 241 -1.16 -19.10 15.49
N ALA A 242 -0.05 -18.82 16.17
CA ALA A 242 0.56 -17.50 16.19
C ALA A 242 0.91 -17.02 14.78
N ALA A 243 1.47 -17.89 13.94
CA ALA A 243 1.76 -17.58 12.54
C ALA A 243 0.49 -17.24 11.74
N ALA A 244 -0.56 -18.06 11.89
CA ALA A 244 -1.82 -17.85 11.18
C ALA A 244 -2.55 -16.58 11.64
N ASP A 245 -2.54 -16.30 12.94
CA ASP A 245 -3.15 -15.10 13.52
C ASP A 245 -2.40 -13.85 13.05
N PHE A 246 -1.06 -13.88 13.06
CA PHE A 246 -0.26 -12.77 12.54
C PHE A 246 -0.50 -12.51 11.05
N LEU A 247 -0.59 -13.57 10.24
CA LEU A 247 -0.94 -13.43 8.82
C LEU A 247 -2.36 -12.88 8.62
N SER A 248 -3.29 -13.25 9.49
CA SER A 248 -4.67 -12.75 9.40
C SER A 248 -4.77 -11.25 9.68
N LEU A 249 -3.86 -10.68 10.47
CA LEU A 249 -3.77 -9.24 10.67
C LEU A 249 -3.22 -8.54 9.42
N ARG A 250 -2.31 -9.19 8.70
CA ARG A 250 -1.73 -8.66 7.45
C ARG A 250 -2.68 -8.78 6.26
N VAL A 251 -3.47 -9.85 6.18
CA VAL A 251 -4.45 -10.11 5.11
C VAL A 251 -5.80 -10.50 5.71
N PRO A 252 -6.56 -9.53 6.25
CA PRO A 252 -7.79 -9.85 6.97
C PRO A 252 -8.95 -10.28 6.06
N ASP A 253 -8.89 -9.95 4.76
CA ASP A 253 -9.88 -10.40 3.77
C ASP A 253 -9.65 -11.85 3.31
N ALA A 254 -8.52 -12.47 3.66
CA ALA A 254 -8.26 -13.87 3.31
C ALA A 254 -9.21 -14.80 4.09
N VAL A 255 -9.69 -15.84 3.42
CA VAL A 255 -10.53 -16.87 4.04
C VAL A 255 -9.72 -17.63 5.07
N ARG A 256 -10.29 -17.77 6.25
CA ARG A 256 -9.71 -18.53 7.35
C ARG A 256 -10.46 -19.84 7.51
N GLY A 257 -9.72 -20.91 7.76
CA GLY A 257 -10.33 -22.18 8.08
C GLY A 257 -9.41 -23.16 8.77
N LYS A 258 -9.99 -24.29 9.15
CA LYS A 258 -9.29 -25.39 9.82
C LYS A 258 -9.49 -26.71 9.07
N ASN A 259 -8.44 -27.53 9.02
CA ASN A 259 -8.44 -28.90 8.51
C ASN A 259 -9.09 -29.00 7.12
N GLY A 260 -10.07 -29.89 6.94
CA GLY A 260 -10.75 -30.18 5.67
C GLY A 260 -11.49 -29.01 5.01
N GLN A 261 -11.51 -27.81 5.60
CA GLN A 261 -11.95 -26.60 4.91
C GLN A 261 -10.93 -26.15 3.85
N CYS A 262 -9.64 -26.46 4.04
CA CYS A 262 -8.58 -26.14 3.07
C CYS A 262 -8.78 -26.86 1.74
N SER A 263 -9.12 -28.16 1.77
CA SER A 263 -9.35 -28.93 0.55
C SER A 263 -10.59 -28.42 -0.20
N LYS A 264 -11.69 -28.15 0.52
CA LYS A 264 -12.92 -27.59 -0.07
C LYS A 264 -12.67 -26.26 -0.77
N PHE A 265 -11.92 -25.36 -0.12
CA PHE A 265 -11.58 -24.07 -0.71
C PHE A 265 -10.63 -24.21 -1.91
N TRP A 266 -9.69 -25.15 -1.84
CA TRP A 266 -8.76 -25.41 -2.94
C TRP A 266 -9.43 -26.05 -4.16
N THR A 267 -10.46 -26.87 -3.97
CA THR A 267 -11.21 -27.54 -5.06
C THR A 267 -12.45 -26.77 -5.52
N MET A 268 -12.54 -25.45 -5.23
CA MET A 268 -13.64 -24.61 -5.72
C MET A 268 -13.67 -24.57 -7.24
N ASP A 269 -14.87 -24.46 -7.80
CA ASP A 269 -15.05 -24.34 -9.25
C ASP A 269 -14.67 -22.95 -9.77
N GLU A 270 -14.30 -22.82 -11.05
CA GLU A 270 -13.77 -21.57 -11.63
C GLU A 270 -14.74 -20.39 -11.46
N ILE A 271 -16.05 -20.63 -11.57
CA ILE A 271 -17.10 -19.62 -11.35
C ILE A 271 -17.10 -19.12 -9.89
N GLU A 272 -16.96 -20.04 -8.93
CA GLU A 272 -16.91 -19.71 -7.51
C GLU A 272 -15.62 -18.95 -7.18
N GLN A 273 -14.51 -19.35 -7.79
CA GLN A 273 -13.21 -18.69 -7.67
C GLN A 273 -13.27 -17.22 -8.16
N GLU A 274 -13.90 -16.96 -9.31
CA GLU A 274 -14.06 -15.60 -9.84
C GLU A 274 -15.00 -14.74 -8.99
N ALA A 275 -16.09 -15.32 -8.48
CA ALA A 275 -17.00 -14.61 -7.58
C ALA A 275 -16.28 -14.20 -6.29
N PHE A 276 -15.49 -15.11 -5.74
CA PHE A 276 -14.65 -14.85 -4.58
C PHE A 276 -13.62 -13.75 -4.84
N GLU A 277 -12.90 -13.79 -5.97
CA GLU A 277 -11.92 -12.75 -6.33
C GLU A 277 -12.57 -11.37 -6.47
N ARG A 278 -13.78 -11.29 -7.03
CA ARG A 278 -14.53 -10.02 -7.13
C ARG A 278 -14.88 -9.47 -5.75
N GLU A 279 -15.39 -10.31 -4.86
CA GLU A 279 -15.71 -9.92 -3.49
C GLU A 279 -14.46 -9.52 -2.71
N PHE A 280 -13.37 -10.26 -2.86
CA PHE A 280 -12.09 -9.96 -2.23
C PHE A 280 -11.57 -8.58 -2.62
N ARG A 281 -11.54 -8.27 -3.93
CA ARG A 281 -11.11 -6.96 -4.42
C ARG A 281 -12.02 -5.83 -3.96
N HIS A 282 -13.33 -6.08 -3.89
CA HIS A 282 -14.29 -5.10 -3.40
C HIS A 282 -14.09 -4.79 -1.91
N LYS A 283 -13.84 -5.81 -1.07
CA LYS A 283 -13.53 -5.60 0.36
C LYS A 283 -12.21 -4.86 0.56
N GLN A 284 -11.20 -5.22 -0.22
CA GLN A 284 -9.90 -4.57 -0.17
C GLN A 284 -10.01 -3.08 -0.54
N SER A 285 -10.68 -2.75 -1.66
CA SER A 285 -10.84 -1.36 -2.08
C SER A 285 -11.66 -0.53 -1.09
N LEU A 286 -12.68 -1.14 -0.46
CA LEU A 286 -13.46 -0.48 0.58
C LEU A 286 -12.60 -0.13 1.81
N ARG A 287 -11.74 -1.04 2.26
CA ARG A 287 -10.83 -0.80 3.39
C ARG A 287 -9.76 0.22 3.05
N GLU A 288 -9.16 0.15 1.86
CA GLU A 288 -8.19 1.15 1.40
C GLU A 288 -8.84 2.55 1.32
N ALA A 289 -10.08 2.63 0.82
CA ALA A 289 -10.84 3.87 0.82
C ALA A 289 -11.11 4.35 2.25
N GLU A 290 -11.55 3.49 3.16
CA GLU A 290 -11.81 3.85 4.56
C GLU A 290 -10.53 4.34 5.27
N HIS A 291 -9.40 3.67 5.06
CA HIS A 291 -8.10 4.12 5.57
C HIS A 291 -7.70 5.48 4.98
N ALA A 292 -7.85 5.68 3.67
CA ALA A 292 -7.58 6.97 3.03
C ALA A 292 -8.50 8.08 3.56
N TRP A 293 -9.78 7.77 3.81
CA TRP A 293 -10.73 8.67 4.45
C TRP A 293 -10.33 9.00 5.89
N GLN A 294 -9.90 8.01 6.68
CA GLN A 294 -9.44 8.20 8.06
C GLN A 294 -8.13 9.00 8.11
N GLU A 295 -7.17 8.74 7.23
CA GLU A 295 -5.93 9.52 7.12
C GLU A 295 -6.21 10.96 6.69
N THR A 296 -7.11 11.16 5.73
CA THR A 296 -7.54 12.51 5.32
C THR A 296 -8.27 13.24 6.45
N SER A 297 -9.07 12.51 7.24
CA SER A 297 -9.81 13.07 8.37
C SER A 297 -8.97 13.30 9.62
N ASN A 298 -7.88 12.54 9.82
CA ASN A 298 -6.99 12.64 10.98
C ASN A 298 -5.76 13.52 10.71
N GLY A 299 -5.41 13.77 9.44
CA GLY A 299 -4.18 14.49 9.04
C GLY A 299 -4.34 15.98 8.73
N ILE A 300 -5.56 16.51 8.62
CA ILE A 300 -5.79 17.93 8.30
C ILE A 300 -6.88 18.46 9.21
N SER A 301 -6.46 19.23 10.20
CA SER A 301 -7.39 19.95 11.04
C SER A 301 -8.25 20.85 10.14
N GLN A 302 -9.57 20.72 10.20
CA GLN A 302 -10.54 21.64 9.57
C GLN A 302 -10.45 23.09 10.13
N GLU A 303 -9.38 23.37 10.88
CA GLU A 303 -9.10 24.58 11.62
C GLU A 303 -8.09 25.49 10.90
N VAL A 304 -7.59 25.12 9.72
CA VAL A 304 -6.74 25.99 8.89
C VAL A 304 -7.48 26.35 7.61
N ILE A 305 -7.54 27.64 7.31
CA ILE A 305 -8.10 28.20 6.08
C ILE A 305 -6.95 28.74 5.24
N LEU A 306 -6.79 28.20 4.04
CA LEU A 306 -5.85 28.70 3.03
C LEU A 306 -6.56 29.77 2.20
N ARG A 307 -5.90 30.91 2.05
CA ARG A 307 -6.27 31.98 1.14
C ARG A 307 -5.16 32.18 0.12
N GLN A 308 -5.49 32.09 -1.16
CA GLN A 308 -4.55 32.26 -2.26
C GLN A 308 -4.52 33.71 -2.76
N THR A 309 -3.56 34.02 -3.64
CA THR A 309 -3.36 35.34 -4.26
C THR A 309 -4.60 35.84 -5.02
N ASP A 310 -5.35 34.91 -5.63
CA ASP A 310 -6.58 35.17 -6.39
C ASP A 310 -7.80 35.47 -5.50
N GLY A 311 -7.67 35.35 -4.18
CA GLY A 311 -8.73 35.54 -3.21
C GLY A 311 -9.60 34.30 -2.97
N SER A 312 -9.30 33.17 -3.62
CA SER A 312 -9.94 31.89 -3.33
C SER A 312 -9.60 31.45 -1.89
N MET A 313 -10.59 30.82 -1.24
CA MET A 313 -10.47 30.32 0.12
C MET A 313 -10.88 28.86 0.18
N THR A 314 -10.08 28.05 0.85
CA THR A 314 -10.40 26.64 1.10
C THR A 314 -10.09 26.27 2.55
N SER A 315 -11.04 25.59 3.20
CA SER A 315 -10.87 24.96 4.51
C SER A 315 -10.37 23.52 4.41
N ARG A 316 -10.19 23.00 3.18
CA ARG A 316 -9.62 21.67 2.90
C ARG A 316 -8.14 21.82 2.55
N VAL A 317 -7.31 22.05 3.54
CA VAL A 317 -5.89 22.39 3.35
C VAL A 317 -5.01 21.15 3.52
N THR A 318 -4.57 20.52 2.43
CA THR A 318 -3.62 19.40 2.50
C THR A 318 -2.16 19.87 2.47
N PHE A 319 -1.23 19.08 3.02
CA PHE A 319 0.22 19.34 2.88
C PHE A 319 0.65 19.45 1.41
N SER A 320 0.11 18.56 0.56
CA SER A 320 0.37 18.60 -0.89
C SER A 320 -0.08 19.91 -1.53
N LEU A 321 -1.24 20.45 -1.13
CA LEU A 321 -1.75 21.72 -1.62
C LEU A 321 -0.87 22.88 -1.17
N VAL A 322 -0.42 22.90 0.08
CA VAL A 322 0.48 23.95 0.59
C VAL A 322 1.84 23.90 -0.10
N LYS A 323 2.38 22.71 -0.35
CA LYS A 323 3.62 22.53 -1.11
C LYS A 323 3.51 23.01 -2.55
N GLU A 324 2.38 22.75 -3.21
CA GLU A 324 2.10 23.26 -4.55
C GLU A 324 2.07 24.79 -4.57
N GLN A 325 1.38 25.42 -3.61
CA GLN A 325 1.34 26.89 -3.50
C GLN A 325 2.71 27.50 -3.17
N LEU A 326 3.51 26.83 -2.35
CA LEU A 326 4.90 27.22 -2.07
C LEU A 326 5.75 27.26 -3.35
N ASN A 327 5.65 26.21 -4.18
CA ASN A 327 6.34 26.15 -5.47
C ASN A 327 5.87 27.25 -6.41
N HIS A 328 4.58 27.58 -6.43
CA HIS A 328 4.07 28.69 -7.23
C HIS A 328 4.65 30.03 -6.78
N CYS A 329 4.79 30.26 -5.46
CA CYS A 329 5.43 31.47 -4.92
C CYS A 329 6.93 31.54 -5.20
N LEU A 330 7.62 30.41 -5.38
CA LEU A 330 9.02 30.39 -5.82
C LEU A 330 9.17 30.75 -7.30
N MET A 331 8.18 30.39 -8.13
CA MET A 331 8.21 30.64 -9.57
C MET A 331 7.78 32.07 -9.93
N ASP A 332 6.93 32.69 -9.12
CA ASP A 332 6.41 34.04 -9.33
C ASP A 332 6.41 34.86 -8.04
N ASP A 333 7.28 35.87 -7.99
CA ASP A 333 7.44 36.80 -6.87
C ASP A 333 6.17 37.61 -6.54
N SER A 334 5.18 37.64 -7.44
CA SER A 334 3.90 38.31 -7.22
C SER A 334 2.87 37.46 -6.47
N LEU A 335 3.10 36.14 -6.35
CA LEU A 335 2.20 35.23 -5.67
C LEU A 335 2.48 35.18 -4.16
N PHE A 336 1.40 35.12 -3.39
CA PHE A 336 1.44 34.96 -1.95
C PHE A 336 0.23 34.16 -1.49
N PHE A 337 0.37 33.45 -0.37
CA PHE A 337 -0.78 32.79 0.26
C PHE A 337 -0.74 32.97 1.77
N THR A 338 -1.93 32.91 2.37
CA THR A 338 -2.15 33.06 3.81
C THR A 338 -2.78 31.80 4.38
N LEU A 339 -2.20 31.26 5.44
CA LEU A 339 -2.77 30.20 6.26
C LEU A 339 -3.29 30.80 7.56
N SER A 340 -4.61 30.98 7.65
CA SER A 340 -5.28 31.50 8.85
C SER A 340 -5.85 30.38 9.70
N LEU A 341 -5.68 30.47 11.02
CA LEU A 341 -6.25 29.52 11.97
C LEU A 341 -7.68 29.95 12.39
N SER A 342 -8.60 28.99 12.41
CA SER A 342 -9.95 29.13 12.96
C SER A 342 -9.91 29.35 14.48
N HIS A 343 -8.94 28.72 15.16
CA HIS A 343 -8.65 28.91 16.59
C HIS A 343 -7.23 29.49 16.76
N PRO A 344 -7.08 30.70 17.33
CA PRO A 344 -5.76 31.32 17.49
C PRO A 344 -4.91 30.58 18.53
N ILE A 345 -3.59 30.54 18.29
CA ILE A 345 -2.63 29.97 19.26
C ILE A 345 -2.26 31.07 20.26
N GLU A 346 -2.48 30.82 21.55
CA GLU A 346 -2.09 31.74 22.63
C GLU A 346 -0.79 31.26 23.29
N LYS A 347 0.28 32.06 23.19
CA LYS A 347 1.56 31.74 23.85
C LYS A 347 2.28 33.02 24.26
N SER A 348 2.75 33.08 25.50
CA SER A 348 3.54 34.19 26.03
C SER A 348 2.87 35.58 25.91
N GLY A 349 1.55 35.67 26.13
CA GLY A 349 0.79 36.93 26.05
C GLY A 349 0.60 37.46 24.62
N ARG A 350 0.77 36.60 23.61
CA ARG A 350 0.53 36.90 22.19
C ARG A 350 -0.44 35.88 21.62
N THR A 351 -1.35 36.35 20.76
CA THR A 351 -2.29 35.50 20.02
C THR A 351 -1.90 35.47 18.55
N TYR A 352 -1.48 34.32 18.05
CA TYR A 352 -1.07 34.10 16.66
C TYR A 352 -2.28 33.67 15.81
N ARG A 353 -2.46 34.27 14.64
CA ARG A 353 -3.69 34.07 13.83
C ARG A 353 -3.43 33.64 12.40
N ALA A 354 -2.37 34.13 11.78
CA ALA A 354 -2.11 33.86 10.38
C ALA A 354 -0.61 33.76 10.10
N LEU A 355 -0.27 32.86 9.18
CA LEU A 355 1.06 32.74 8.60
C LEU A 355 0.95 33.05 7.10
N ASN A 356 1.70 34.03 6.64
CA ASN A 356 1.72 34.47 5.24
C ASN A 356 3.07 34.07 4.62
N CYS A 357 3.02 33.60 3.37
CA CYS A 357 4.20 33.28 2.58
C CYS A 357 4.21 34.15 1.33
N TYR A 358 5.35 34.80 1.06
CA TYR A 358 5.54 35.66 -0.11
C TYR A 358 6.73 35.16 -0.93
N GLY A 359 6.55 35.18 -2.26
CA GLY A 359 7.63 35.04 -3.24
C GLY A 359 8.74 36.08 -3.04
N GLY A 360 9.98 35.65 -3.23
CA GLY A 360 11.16 36.35 -2.76
C GLY A 360 11.87 37.17 -3.81
N GLN A 361 11.73 38.50 -3.72
CA GLN A 361 12.54 39.44 -4.48
C GLN A 361 14.04 39.19 -4.27
N GLN A 362 14.79 38.95 -5.36
CA GLN A 362 16.26 38.77 -5.37
C GLN A 362 16.96 39.74 -4.41
N ALA A 363 17.57 39.21 -3.35
CA ALA A 363 18.57 39.95 -2.59
C ALA A 363 19.75 40.21 -3.55
N ARG A 364 19.78 41.40 -4.17
CA ARG A 364 20.70 41.77 -5.25
C ARG A 364 22.17 41.89 -4.81
N ASN A 365 22.55 41.32 -3.67
CA ASN A 365 23.93 41.18 -3.25
C ASN A 365 24.04 39.95 -2.34
N GLN A 366 24.94 39.05 -2.71
CA GLN A 366 25.30 37.76 -2.08
C GLN A 366 24.46 36.58 -2.60
N GLY A 367 25.15 35.68 -3.33
CA GLY A 367 24.60 34.57 -4.12
C GLY A 367 24.00 33.41 -3.29
N THR A 368 23.09 33.72 -2.39
CA THR A 368 22.16 32.76 -1.78
C THR A 368 20.93 32.66 -2.67
N GLY A 369 20.43 31.43 -2.88
CA GLY A 369 19.37 31.10 -3.84
C GLY A 369 18.01 31.78 -3.59
N GLU A 370 16.96 31.30 -4.25
CA GLU A 370 15.59 31.80 -4.08
C GLU A 370 15.17 31.73 -2.60
N MET A 371 14.99 32.88 -1.95
CA MET A 371 14.66 33.01 -0.53
C MET A 371 13.23 33.53 -0.36
N LEU A 372 12.38 32.78 0.33
CA LEU A 372 10.98 33.17 0.60
C LEU A 372 10.90 34.04 1.86
N LEU A 373 9.91 34.94 1.89
CA LEU A 373 9.59 35.73 3.08
C LEU A 373 8.35 35.12 3.76
N LEU A 374 8.51 34.61 4.98
CA LEU A 374 7.38 34.22 5.82
C LEU A 374 7.09 35.34 6.83
N THR A 375 5.81 35.68 7.00
CA THR A 375 5.36 36.59 8.04
C THR A 375 4.29 35.96 8.92
N LEU A 376 4.44 36.13 10.22
CA LEU A 376 3.57 35.58 11.24
C LEU A 376 2.82 36.73 11.92
N ASP A 377 1.51 36.79 11.71
CA ASP A 377 0.64 37.83 12.26
C ASP A 377 0.19 37.47 13.68
N PHE A 378 0.39 38.39 14.61
CA PHE A 378 0.00 38.24 16.01
C PHE A 378 -0.55 39.54 16.60
N THR A 379 -1.33 39.42 17.67
CA THR A 379 -1.77 40.55 18.51
C THR A 379 -1.24 40.38 19.93
N SER A 380 -0.87 41.49 20.57
CA SER A 380 -0.42 41.50 21.96
C SER A 380 -1.60 41.68 22.89
N THR A 381 -1.57 41.09 24.08
CA THR A 381 -2.59 41.33 25.11
C THR A 381 -2.57 42.75 25.69
N GLN A 382 -1.46 43.48 25.55
CA GLN A 382 -1.29 44.85 26.04
C GLN A 382 -1.62 45.91 24.98
N ASP A 383 -1.52 45.56 23.70
CA ASP A 383 -1.74 46.46 22.57
C ASP A 383 -2.54 45.73 21.48
N SER A 384 -3.73 46.24 21.17
CA SER A 384 -4.61 45.69 20.14
C SER A 384 -4.09 45.89 18.71
N ALA A 385 -2.93 46.54 18.54
CA ALA A 385 -2.26 46.66 17.26
C ALA A 385 -1.89 45.28 16.67
N LYS A 386 -2.18 45.09 15.38
CA LYS A 386 -1.72 43.92 14.61
C LYS A 386 -0.23 44.08 14.32
N LEU A 387 0.56 43.15 14.83
CA LEU A 387 2.01 43.09 14.64
C LEU A 387 2.37 41.86 13.80
N ALA A 388 3.49 41.91 13.09
CA ALA A 388 4.00 40.77 12.34
C ALA A 388 5.46 40.49 12.71
N MET A 389 5.82 39.21 12.79
CA MET A 389 7.21 38.78 12.77
C MET A 389 7.52 38.29 11.36
N ALA A 390 8.70 38.61 10.84
CA ALA A 390 9.10 38.22 9.50
C ALA A 390 10.47 37.54 9.49
N GLN A 391 10.67 36.58 8.59
CA GLN A 391 11.96 35.93 8.37
C GLN A 391 12.12 35.53 6.90
N TYR A 392 13.34 35.70 6.38
CA TYR A 392 13.73 35.15 5.07
C TYR A 392 14.29 33.75 5.27
N MET A 393 13.81 32.77 4.50
CA MET A 393 14.25 31.38 4.60
C MET A 393 14.21 30.68 3.24
N ASP A 394 14.96 29.58 3.11
CA ASP A 394 14.95 28.76 1.90
C ASP A 394 13.64 27.94 1.79
N ALA A 395 13.38 27.38 0.61
CA ALA A 395 12.17 26.59 0.35
C ALA A 395 12.00 25.39 1.30
N ARG A 396 13.09 24.75 1.72
CA ARG A 396 13.08 23.57 2.60
C ARG A 396 12.72 23.94 4.03
N GLN A 397 13.27 25.06 4.51
CA GLN A 397 12.97 25.63 5.82
C GLN A 397 11.53 26.17 5.86
N ALA A 398 11.07 26.82 4.79
CA ALA A 398 9.70 27.29 4.64
C ALA A 398 8.70 26.12 4.69
N GLU A 399 8.97 25.03 3.97
CA GLU A 399 8.14 23.82 3.98
C GLU A 399 7.98 23.27 5.41
N GLN A 400 9.07 23.14 6.17
CA GLN A 400 9.03 22.68 7.56
C GLN A 400 8.21 23.59 8.48
N VAL A 401 8.35 24.92 8.34
CA VAL A 401 7.58 25.89 9.13
C VAL A 401 6.09 25.82 8.80
N LEU A 402 5.74 25.66 7.51
CA LEU A 402 4.37 25.51 7.05
C LEU A 402 3.75 24.18 7.51
N GLU A 403 4.51 23.09 7.45
CA GLU A 403 4.09 21.78 7.98
C GLU A 403 3.75 21.85 9.47
N ASN A 404 4.64 22.48 10.25
CA ASN A 404 4.42 22.69 11.68
C ASN A 404 3.20 23.57 11.96
N TRP A 405 2.96 24.60 11.14
CA TRP A 405 1.78 25.45 11.27
C TRP A 405 0.47 24.70 11.03
N LEU A 406 0.44 23.77 10.08
CA LEU A 406 -0.75 22.95 9.77
C LEU A 406 -1.15 22.03 10.94
N ILE A 407 -0.17 21.60 11.76
CA ILE A 407 -0.40 20.86 13.01
C ILE A 407 -0.47 21.78 14.24
N GLN A 408 -0.65 23.08 14.05
CA GLN A 408 -0.78 24.12 15.08
C GLN A 408 0.42 24.24 16.03
N GLN A 409 1.61 23.87 15.56
CA GLN A 409 2.85 24.10 16.28
C GLN A 409 3.45 25.46 15.86
N LEU A 410 3.77 26.29 16.86
CA LEU A 410 4.41 27.57 16.63
C LEU A 410 5.86 27.35 16.19
N PRO A 411 6.34 28.00 15.10
CA PRO A 411 7.73 27.88 14.68
C PRO A 411 8.69 28.45 15.71
N ASP A 412 9.96 28.01 15.65
CA ASP A 412 11.02 28.67 16.39
C ASP A 412 11.19 30.10 15.88
N LEU A 413 10.97 31.06 16.78
CA LEU A 413 10.99 32.49 16.47
C LEU A 413 12.42 33.07 16.51
N THR A 414 13.44 32.23 16.74
CA THR A 414 14.84 32.64 16.74
C THR A 414 15.26 33.11 15.34
N GLY A 415 15.67 34.37 15.22
CA GLY A 415 16.07 34.98 13.94
C GLY A 415 14.94 35.67 13.15
N TRP A 416 13.72 35.69 13.68
CA TRP A 416 12.63 36.49 13.14
C TRP A 416 12.74 37.95 13.62
N PHE A 417 12.52 38.90 12.73
CA PHE A 417 12.54 40.33 13.05
C PHE A 417 11.12 40.90 13.10
N LEU A 418 10.93 41.94 13.92
CA LEU A 418 9.63 42.62 14.02
C LEU A 418 9.41 43.47 12.76
N GLY A 419 8.32 43.20 12.05
CA GLY A 419 7.92 43.92 10.84
C GLY A 419 6.49 44.43 10.95
N GLN A 420 6.12 45.40 10.11
CA GLN A 420 4.70 45.71 9.90
C GLN A 420 4.07 44.60 9.07
N PRO A 421 2.80 44.23 9.32
CA PRO A 421 2.07 43.30 8.46
C PRO A 421 2.14 43.82 7.03
N ARG A 422 2.76 43.06 6.13
CA ARG A 422 2.87 43.44 4.72
C ARG A 422 1.50 43.22 4.07
N THR A 423 0.58 44.16 4.23
CA THR A 423 -0.54 44.28 3.29
C THR A 423 0.09 44.58 1.94
N ALA A 424 -0.13 43.73 0.94
CA ALA A 424 0.35 43.94 -0.43
C ALA A 424 0.10 45.39 -0.84
N SER A 425 1.16 46.20 -0.79
CA SER A 425 1.19 47.60 -1.15
C SER A 425 2.50 47.80 -1.89
N HIS A 426 2.54 47.25 -3.10
CA HIS A 426 3.43 47.69 -4.15
C HIS A 426 2.56 47.89 -5.38
N SER A 427 2.43 49.16 -5.78
CA SER A 427 1.93 49.63 -7.07
C SER A 427 0.83 48.76 -7.68
N ALA A 428 -0.42 49.09 -7.33
CA ALA A 428 -1.53 48.76 -8.21
C ALA A 428 -1.12 49.12 -9.64
N PRO A 429 -0.98 48.15 -10.57
CA PRO A 429 -1.22 48.49 -11.96
C PRO A 429 -2.61 49.13 -11.93
N ARG A 430 -2.74 50.34 -12.50
CA ARG A 430 -4.01 51.06 -12.64
C ARG A 430 -5.15 50.07 -12.59
N ALA A 431 -5.93 50.12 -11.50
CA ALA A 431 -7.05 49.22 -11.29
C ALA A 431 -7.82 49.12 -12.61
N VAL A 432 -7.65 47.98 -13.29
CA VAL A 432 -8.62 47.59 -14.29
C VAL A 432 -9.87 47.38 -13.46
N SER A 433 -10.84 48.20 -13.79
CA SER A 433 -12.01 48.47 -12.99
C SER A 433 -12.74 47.21 -12.52
N HIS A 434 -13.05 47.18 -11.22
CA HIS A 434 -14.20 46.50 -10.64
C HIS A 434 -14.34 44.97 -10.81
N ALA A 435 -13.47 44.18 -10.17
CA ALA A 435 -13.87 42.83 -9.74
C ALA A 435 -14.65 42.95 -8.42
N SER A 436 -15.95 42.62 -8.43
CA SER A 436 -16.79 42.61 -7.24
C SER A 436 -16.63 41.29 -6.49
N SER A 437 -16.27 41.33 -5.20
CA SER A 437 -16.31 40.13 -4.35
C SER A 437 -17.77 39.81 -4.00
N GLY A 438 -18.38 38.97 -4.82
CA GLY A 438 -19.74 38.44 -4.66
C GLY A 438 -19.81 37.01 -5.14
N PHE A 439 -21.00 36.42 -5.13
CA PHE A 439 -21.28 35.13 -5.77
C PHE A 439 -22.26 35.35 -6.92
N LEU A 440 -21.93 34.84 -8.11
CA LEU A 440 -22.77 34.81 -9.29
C LEU A 440 -23.01 33.35 -9.68
N GLY A 441 -24.23 32.87 -9.51
CA GLY A 441 -24.68 31.54 -9.93
C GLY A 441 -25.51 31.63 -11.20
N LEU A 442 -25.16 30.83 -12.21
CA LEU A 442 -25.86 30.73 -13.48
C LEU A 442 -26.40 29.32 -13.63
N ILE A 443 -27.69 29.19 -13.92
CA ILE A 443 -28.32 27.92 -14.27
C ILE A 443 -28.78 28.04 -15.71
N MET A 444 -28.21 27.22 -16.59
CA MET A 444 -28.58 27.15 -18.00
C MET A 444 -29.95 26.48 -18.18
N ALA A 445 -30.60 26.74 -19.32
CA ALA A 445 -31.83 26.02 -19.71
C ALA A 445 -31.64 24.49 -19.85
N SER A 446 -30.40 24.03 -20.03
CA SER A 446 -30.01 22.61 -20.05
C SER A 446 -29.96 21.95 -18.65
N GLY A 447 -30.04 22.74 -17.58
CA GLY A 447 -29.87 22.28 -16.19
C GLY A 447 -28.43 22.29 -15.67
N ALA A 448 -27.45 22.65 -16.51
CA ALA A 448 -26.07 22.84 -16.07
C ALA A 448 -25.94 24.10 -15.20
N CYS A 449 -25.14 24.01 -14.14
CA CYS A 449 -24.95 25.07 -13.15
C CYS A 449 -23.49 25.54 -13.15
N GLU A 450 -23.28 26.85 -13.27
CA GLU A 450 -21.98 27.50 -13.19
C GLU A 450 -21.99 28.49 -12.02
N SER A 451 -20.88 28.58 -11.29
CA SER A 451 -20.75 29.47 -10.13
C SER A 451 -19.44 30.23 -10.17
N HIS A 452 -19.52 31.56 -10.12
CA HIS A 452 -18.38 32.47 -10.15
C HIS A 452 -18.30 33.23 -8.82
N THR A 453 -17.14 33.18 -8.17
CA THR A 453 -16.83 33.92 -6.93
C THR A 453 -16.03 35.19 -7.18
N THR A 454 -15.49 35.34 -8.40
CA THR A 454 -14.87 36.55 -8.93
C THR A 454 -15.47 36.83 -10.30
N PHE A 455 -16.14 37.97 -10.44
CA PHE A 455 -16.75 38.40 -11.70
C PHE A 455 -16.70 39.91 -11.82
N THR A 456 -16.69 40.40 -13.04
CA THR A 456 -16.71 41.83 -13.37
C THR A 456 -18.13 42.30 -13.67
N LYS A 457 -18.29 43.61 -13.94
CA LYS A 457 -19.58 44.17 -14.35
C LYS A 457 -20.04 43.60 -15.70
N GLU A 458 -19.08 43.32 -16.57
CA GLU A 458 -19.31 42.74 -17.89
C GLU A 458 -19.88 41.32 -17.80
N ASP A 459 -19.44 40.52 -16.81
CA ASP A 459 -19.98 39.17 -16.58
C ASP A 459 -21.44 39.21 -16.11
N VAL A 460 -21.81 40.16 -15.25
CA VAL A 460 -23.20 40.37 -14.81
C VAL A 460 -24.07 40.86 -15.97
N GLN A 461 -23.51 41.71 -16.85
CA GLN A 461 -24.19 42.16 -18.07
C GLN A 461 -24.40 40.98 -19.04
N ALA A 462 -23.40 40.13 -19.25
CA ALA A 462 -23.52 38.93 -20.08
C ALA A 462 -24.55 37.94 -19.51
N ALA A 463 -24.61 37.78 -18.19
CA ALA A 463 -25.64 36.99 -17.52
C ALA A 463 -27.05 37.58 -17.71
N ALA A 464 -27.17 38.91 -17.68
CA ALA A 464 -28.44 39.61 -17.93
C ALA A 464 -28.89 39.49 -19.39
N GLU A 465 -27.96 39.52 -20.36
CA GLU A 465 -28.22 39.26 -21.77
C GLU A 465 -28.63 37.80 -22.00
N GLY A 466 -27.96 36.84 -21.36
CA GLY A 466 -28.33 35.43 -21.44
C GLY A 466 -29.71 35.09 -20.86
N ILE A 467 -30.29 35.94 -20.00
CA ILE A 467 -31.70 35.84 -19.57
C ILE A 467 -32.66 36.35 -20.66
N ILE A 468 -32.25 37.35 -21.44
CA ILE A 468 -33.05 37.86 -22.57
C ILE A 468 -33.04 36.85 -23.72
N ASP A 469 -31.88 36.25 -23.99
CA ASP A 469 -31.67 35.30 -25.09
C ASP A 469 -32.12 33.87 -24.76
N GLY A 470 -32.49 33.61 -23.49
CA GLY A 470 -33.00 32.32 -23.03
C GLY A 470 -31.92 31.27 -22.75
N THR A 471 -30.65 31.65 -22.78
CA THR A 471 -29.50 30.80 -22.42
C THR A 471 -29.54 30.39 -20.95
N TYR A 472 -29.87 31.34 -20.07
CA TYR A 472 -29.96 31.11 -18.63
C TYR A 472 -31.42 31.01 -18.18
N GLN A 473 -31.73 29.97 -17.42
CA GLN A 473 -33.02 29.79 -16.77
C GLN A 473 -33.04 30.47 -15.40
N THR A 474 -31.92 30.54 -14.69
CA THR A 474 -31.83 31.27 -13.41
C THR A 474 -30.47 31.93 -13.27
N VAL A 475 -30.47 33.19 -12.85
CA VAL A 475 -29.27 33.94 -12.47
C VAL A 475 -29.43 34.39 -11.02
N GLU A 476 -28.46 34.06 -10.19
CA GLU A 476 -28.41 34.42 -8.78
C GLU A 476 -27.16 35.25 -8.49
N HIS A 477 -27.33 36.40 -7.86
CA HIS A 477 -26.24 37.30 -7.52
C HIS A 477 -26.34 37.66 -6.03
N ILE A 478 -25.34 37.24 -5.25
CA ILE A 478 -25.20 37.52 -3.82
C ILE A 478 -24.02 38.46 -3.64
N LEU A 479 -24.22 39.56 -2.92
CA LEU A 479 -23.21 40.56 -2.56
C LEU A 479 -23.05 40.55 -1.04
N PRO A 480 -22.09 39.77 -0.50
CA PRO A 480 -21.89 39.61 0.94
C PRO A 480 -21.57 40.92 1.64
N GLN A 481 -20.82 41.80 0.98
CA GLN A 481 -20.41 43.10 1.56
C GLN A 481 -21.59 44.03 1.87
N ARG A 482 -22.74 43.86 1.21
CA ARG A 482 -23.92 44.72 1.36
C ARG A 482 -25.15 43.98 1.88
N ASN A 483 -25.05 42.69 2.20
CA ASN A 483 -26.20 41.81 2.49
C ASN A 483 -27.30 41.92 1.42
N LEU A 484 -26.90 42.04 0.15
CA LEU A 484 -27.82 42.12 -0.98
C LEU A 484 -27.84 40.79 -1.73
N TRP A 485 -29.04 40.34 -2.08
CA TRP A 485 -29.29 39.17 -2.88
C TRP A 485 -30.35 39.50 -3.92
N ILE A 486 -30.09 39.11 -5.16
CA ILE A 486 -31.06 39.14 -6.24
C ILE A 486 -31.00 37.82 -7.00
N ARG A 487 -32.16 37.28 -7.34
CA ARG A 487 -32.32 36.10 -8.18
C ARG A 487 -33.35 36.39 -9.26
N VAL A 488 -33.03 36.08 -10.50
CA VAL A 488 -33.93 36.17 -11.64
C VAL A 488 -34.14 34.79 -12.21
N LYS A 489 -35.40 34.39 -12.32
CA LYS A 489 -35.82 33.13 -12.97
C LYS A 489 -36.52 33.49 -14.27
N ALA A 490 -36.04 32.92 -15.37
CA ALA A 490 -36.69 33.04 -16.68
C ALA A 490 -38.11 32.44 -16.63
N GLY A 491 -39.02 33.02 -17.40
CA GLY A 491 -40.37 32.49 -17.55
C GLY A 491 -40.38 31.14 -18.26
N ASP A 492 -41.39 30.32 -17.97
CA ASP A 492 -41.60 29.05 -18.66
C ASP A 492 -42.52 29.22 -19.89
N LYS A 493 -42.82 28.12 -20.60
CA LYS A 493 -43.69 28.14 -21.79
C LYS A 493 -45.14 28.61 -21.50
N SER A 494 -45.54 28.72 -20.23
CA SER A 494 -46.89 29.11 -19.81
C SER A 494 -46.99 30.58 -19.36
N ASP A 495 -45.91 31.16 -18.83
CA ASP A 495 -45.80 32.60 -18.51
C ASP A 495 -44.38 33.07 -18.88
N GLY A 496 -44.26 33.73 -20.04
CA GLY A 496 -42.98 34.24 -20.56
C GLY A 496 -42.37 35.41 -19.76
N ARG A 497 -42.98 35.80 -18.64
CA ARG A 497 -42.44 36.84 -17.75
C ARG A 497 -41.44 36.23 -16.77
N CYS A 498 -40.33 36.93 -16.59
CA CYS A 498 -39.31 36.57 -15.61
C CYS A 498 -39.78 36.91 -14.19
N THR A 499 -39.44 36.04 -13.24
CA THR A 499 -39.67 36.29 -11.82
C THR A 499 -38.39 36.82 -11.19
N VAL A 500 -38.43 38.03 -10.64
CA VAL A 500 -37.30 38.66 -9.93
C VAL A 500 -37.58 38.59 -8.44
N GLU A 501 -36.65 37.99 -7.70
CA GLU A 501 -36.61 37.92 -6.24
C GLU A 501 -35.45 38.78 -5.74
N ALA A 502 -35.67 39.71 -4.82
CA ALA A 502 -34.62 40.57 -4.27
C ALA A 502 -34.80 40.82 -2.78
N SER A 503 -33.70 40.89 -2.03
CA SER A 503 -33.70 41.30 -0.63
C SER A 503 -33.83 42.82 -0.48
N ARG A 504 -33.89 43.33 0.75
CA ARG A 504 -33.77 44.77 1.01
C ARG A 504 -32.77 45.00 2.14
N PRO A 505 -31.90 46.04 2.07
CA PRO A 505 -30.96 46.36 3.15
C PRO A 505 -31.63 46.45 4.52
N ASP A 506 -32.82 47.07 4.58
CA ASP A 506 -33.56 47.32 5.83
C ASP A 506 -34.32 46.11 6.38
N SER A 507 -34.38 44.99 5.64
CA SER A 507 -35.11 43.80 6.08
C SER A 507 -34.44 42.51 5.56
N PRO A 508 -33.29 42.12 6.13
CA PRO A 508 -32.49 40.99 5.64
C PRO A 508 -33.21 39.63 5.73
N GLN A 509 -34.25 39.51 6.56
CA GLN A 509 -35.06 38.28 6.71
C GLN A 509 -36.28 38.20 5.78
N SER A 510 -36.48 39.18 4.90
CA SER A 510 -37.58 39.22 3.94
C SER A 510 -37.08 39.39 2.53
N TYR A 511 -37.69 38.68 1.58
CA TYR A 511 -37.45 38.90 0.16
C TYR A 511 -38.73 39.38 -0.53
N PHE A 512 -38.55 40.11 -1.61
CA PHE A 512 -39.63 40.65 -2.42
C PHE A 512 -39.59 39.96 -3.77
N SER A 513 -40.75 39.59 -4.31
CA SER A 513 -40.85 38.95 -5.61
C SER A 513 -41.86 39.67 -6.50
N ALA A 514 -41.47 39.91 -7.75
CA ALA A 514 -42.30 40.50 -8.79
C ALA A 514 -42.10 39.78 -10.13
N LYS A 515 -43.15 39.77 -10.97
CA LYS A 515 -43.08 39.27 -12.35
C LYS A 515 -42.94 40.45 -13.30
N MET A 516 -41.98 40.38 -14.21
CA MET A 516 -41.69 41.45 -15.18
C MET A 516 -41.16 40.90 -16.50
N SER A 517 -41.03 41.76 -17.51
CA SER A 517 -40.45 41.36 -18.80
C SER A 517 -38.97 41.00 -18.67
N ALA A 518 -38.43 40.17 -19.57
CA ALA A 518 -37.01 39.78 -19.56
C ALA A 518 -36.06 40.99 -19.61
N ARG A 519 -36.39 42.01 -20.41
CA ARG A 519 -35.64 43.27 -20.46
C ARG A 519 -35.63 44.01 -19.13
N GLN A 520 -36.77 44.08 -18.45
CA GLN A 520 -36.84 44.70 -17.12
C GLN A 520 -36.06 43.88 -16.09
N ALA A 521 -36.17 42.54 -16.12
CA ALA A 521 -35.44 41.67 -15.21
C ALA A 521 -33.92 41.76 -15.38
N ALA A 522 -33.45 41.86 -16.63
CA ALA A 522 -32.04 42.10 -16.97
C ALA A 522 -31.55 43.45 -16.42
N SER A 523 -32.34 44.52 -16.56
CA SER A 523 -32.03 45.83 -15.95
C SER A 523 -31.96 45.76 -14.41
N TRP A 524 -32.80 44.93 -13.79
CA TRP A 524 -32.74 44.70 -12.34
C TRP A 524 -31.45 43.97 -11.92
N LEU A 525 -30.97 42.97 -12.67
CA LEU A 525 -29.72 42.27 -12.37
C LEU A 525 -28.50 43.20 -12.36
N THR A 526 -28.45 44.17 -13.27
CA THR A 526 -27.31 45.07 -13.45
C THR A 526 -27.41 46.32 -12.57
N GLY A 527 -28.61 46.87 -12.38
CA GLY A 527 -28.81 48.10 -11.60
C GLY A 527 -28.98 47.89 -10.08
N TYR A 528 -29.53 46.76 -9.64
CA TYR A 528 -29.79 46.49 -8.23
C TYR A 528 -28.52 46.44 -7.35
N PRO A 529 -27.41 45.79 -7.76
CA PRO A 529 -26.12 45.84 -7.04
C PRO A 529 -25.59 47.25 -6.78
N HIS A 530 -25.93 48.19 -7.66
CA HIS A 530 -25.50 49.58 -7.61
C HIS A 530 -26.50 50.50 -6.88
N GLY A 531 -27.57 49.95 -6.31
CA GLY A 531 -28.59 50.71 -5.58
C GLY A 531 -29.51 51.55 -6.48
N GLN A 532 -29.52 51.29 -7.80
CA GLN A 532 -30.38 52.01 -8.76
C GLN A 532 -31.84 51.57 -8.65
N PHE A 533 -32.06 50.34 -8.15
CA PHE A 533 -33.39 49.77 -7.95
C PHE A 533 -33.57 49.32 -6.49
N LEU A 534 -34.73 49.63 -5.93
CA LEU A 534 -35.18 49.14 -4.63
C LEU A 534 -36.55 48.49 -4.81
N PRO A 535 -36.80 47.29 -4.25
CA PRO A 535 -38.08 46.60 -4.37
C PRO A 535 -39.15 47.31 -3.52
N ASN A 536 -39.62 48.46 -4.01
CA ASN A 536 -40.64 49.30 -3.40
C ASN A 536 -41.73 49.59 -4.45
N GLY A 537 -42.94 49.10 -4.23
CA GLY A 537 -44.07 49.33 -5.13
C GLY A 537 -45.22 48.35 -4.90
N LYS A 538 -46.41 48.66 -5.47
CA LYS A 538 -47.60 47.78 -5.38
C LYS A 538 -47.42 46.44 -6.10
N ASP A 539 -46.48 46.37 -7.04
CA ASP A 539 -46.22 45.18 -7.87
C ASP A 539 -45.29 44.15 -7.20
N TRP A 540 -44.71 44.49 -6.05
CA TRP A 540 -43.79 43.62 -5.30
C TRP A 540 -44.52 42.94 -4.14
N LYS A 541 -44.51 41.60 -4.14
CA LYS A 541 -45.04 40.80 -3.03
C LYS A 541 -43.92 40.51 -2.04
N LYS A 542 -44.13 40.84 -0.76
CA LYS A 542 -43.18 40.55 0.34
C LYS A 542 -43.39 39.15 0.89
N TYR A 543 -42.31 38.39 1.01
CA TYR A 543 -42.26 37.08 1.65
C TYR A 543 -41.29 37.12 2.83
N THR A 544 -41.67 36.50 3.97
CA THR A 544 -40.81 36.34 5.15
C THR A 544 -40.40 34.88 5.26
N VAL A 545 -39.12 34.60 5.50
CA VAL A 545 -38.63 33.23 5.68
C VAL A 545 -39.16 32.71 7.01
N LYS A 546 -40.25 31.92 7.00
CA LYS A 546 -40.67 31.15 8.18
C LYS A 546 -39.71 29.98 8.34
N ASN A 547 -39.11 29.83 9.52
CA ASN A 547 -38.36 28.64 9.94
C ASN A 547 -39.18 27.37 9.63
N THR A 548 -38.83 26.66 8.56
CA THR A 548 -39.35 25.34 8.24
C THR A 548 -38.68 24.32 9.16
N GLY A 549 -39.22 24.20 10.36
CA GLY A 549 -39.12 22.97 11.14
C GLY A 549 -39.65 21.82 10.29
N LYS A 550 -38.82 20.79 10.14
CA LYS A 550 -39.15 19.47 9.59
C LYS A 550 -40.53 19.04 10.08
N ASN A 551 -41.50 18.97 9.17
CA ASN A 551 -42.68 18.13 9.35
C ASN A 551 -42.47 16.88 8.51
N THR A 552 -41.86 15.86 9.14
CA THR A 552 -42.06 14.46 8.76
C THR A 552 -43.55 14.13 8.92
N LYS A 553 -44.25 13.90 7.80
CA LYS A 553 -45.45 13.04 7.69
C LYS A 553 -45.95 13.02 6.23
N LYS A 554 -45.52 12.03 5.46
CA LYS A 554 -46.31 10.87 5.01
C LYS A 554 -45.49 10.05 4.04
#